data_AF-A0A5E4JP61-F1
#
_entry.id   AF-A0A5E4JP61-F1
#
_cell.length_a   1.000
_cell.length_b   1.000
_cell.length_c   1.000
_cell.angle_alpha   90.00
_cell.angle_beta   90.00
_cell.angle_gamma   90.00
#
_symmetry.space_group_name_H-M   'P 1'
#
loop_
_entity.id
_entity.type
_entity.pdbx_description
1 polymer ?
#
loop_
_entity_poly.entity_id
_entity_poly.type
_entity_poly.pdbx_seq_one_letter_code
_entity_poly.pdbx_strand_id
1 'polypeptide(L)'
;MKKRALIISLMTILFLVNIISAKIIINEVEINPYNGNEEWIELYSDQVLNLEGWKIVEKNNRTLTINADIQNYLIIDLENGFLDNQNEVIMLYNKTSLVYTTPILNDISADTKTWNYCNSTWSFLDSTPGTPNNCQIQTIPKNETVNPLIKPSLQMNWNSEDIINGKNFDITIGAFNLDNKNYDVRAYIYLDDPNKVISDSYNDYDWVSSNAYVNNFFEGPGNKTGTISIRIKEVYKNLSGNARIGIKIREAYSSGSIAEINGGITILKPEGGNLNNPIENPVSATQNSFNGQVIKISSNNTNTPKSNNWFVYPIVGFITLIVIFVIILSVKFLS
;
A
#
# COMPACT_ATOMS: atom_id res chain seq x y z
N MET A 1 28.32 -26.03 -42.16
CA MET A 1 27.39 -24.93 -41.85
C MET A 1 26.70 -25.08 -40.49
N LYS A 2 26.21 -26.27 -40.11
CA LYS A 2 25.53 -26.52 -38.81
C LYS A 2 26.30 -26.04 -37.55
N LYS A 3 27.62 -26.21 -37.48
CA LYS A 3 28.45 -25.72 -36.36
C LYS A 3 28.48 -24.18 -36.20
N ARG A 4 28.40 -23.43 -37.31
CA ARG A 4 28.39 -21.95 -37.26
C ARG A 4 27.04 -21.40 -36.81
N ALA A 5 25.93 -22.04 -37.20
CA ALA A 5 24.59 -21.68 -36.75
C ALA A 5 24.39 -21.94 -35.24
N LEU A 6 24.94 -23.04 -34.72
CA LEU A 6 24.91 -23.33 -33.28
C LEU A 6 25.67 -22.28 -32.45
N ILE A 7 26.86 -21.86 -32.90
CA ILE A 7 27.67 -20.85 -32.22
C ILE A 7 26.95 -19.49 -32.21
N ILE A 8 26.34 -19.09 -33.34
CA ILE A 8 25.60 -17.83 -33.43
C ILE A 8 24.34 -17.87 -32.54
N SER A 9 23.60 -18.98 -32.52
CA SER A 9 22.44 -19.17 -31.64
C SER A 9 22.82 -19.11 -30.17
N LEU A 10 23.94 -19.75 -29.78
CA LEU A 10 24.44 -19.72 -28.40
C LEU A 10 24.89 -18.31 -27.98
N MET A 11 25.59 -17.56 -28.86
CA MET A 11 25.96 -16.16 -28.56
C MET A 11 24.73 -15.24 -28.48
N THR A 12 23.68 -15.52 -29.25
CA THR A 12 22.43 -14.74 -29.20
C THR A 12 21.65 -15.02 -27.92
N ILE A 13 21.57 -16.28 -27.48
CA ILE A 13 20.98 -16.67 -26.20
C ILE A 13 21.75 -16.03 -25.04
N LEU A 14 23.09 -16.05 -25.07
CA LEU A 14 23.94 -15.39 -24.07
C LEU A 14 23.74 -13.86 -24.00
N PHE A 15 23.35 -13.22 -25.09
CA PHE A 15 23.03 -11.79 -25.11
C PHE A 15 21.65 -11.45 -24.50
N LEU A 16 20.74 -12.42 -24.45
CA LEU A 16 19.37 -12.23 -23.93
C LEU A 16 19.26 -12.48 -22.40
N VAL A 17 20.30 -12.99 -21.73
CA VAL A 17 20.22 -13.46 -20.33
C VAL A 17 20.33 -12.34 -19.28
N ASN A 18 20.58 -11.08 -19.65
CA ASN A 18 20.91 -10.03 -18.67
C ASN A 18 19.88 -8.91 -18.55
N ILE A 19 18.60 -9.18 -18.80
CA ILE A 19 17.53 -8.25 -18.37
C ILE A 19 17.22 -8.53 -16.90
N ILE A 20 18.20 -8.31 -16.03
CA ILE A 20 17.95 -8.26 -14.59
C ILE A 20 17.27 -6.92 -14.35
N SER A 21 15.98 -6.93 -14.07
CA SER A 21 15.28 -5.73 -13.62
C SER A 21 15.89 -5.31 -12.28
N ALA A 22 16.47 -4.10 -12.21
CA ALA A 22 16.91 -3.52 -10.95
C ALA A 22 15.75 -3.56 -9.95
N LYS A 23 15.98 -4.12 -8.78
CA LYS A 23 14.98 -4.10 -7.71
C LYS A 23 15.22 -2.84 -6.90
N ILE A 24 14.19 -2.02 -6.77
CA ILE A 24 14.16 -0.89 -5.84
C ILE A 24 12.97 -1.07 -4.91
N ILE A 25 13.19 -0.78 -3.64
CA ILE A 25 12.19 -0.88 -2.58
C ILE A 25 12.26 0.34 -1.68
N ILE A 26 11.17 0.60 -0.97
CA ILE A 26 11.20 1.43 0.23
C ILE A 26 11.75 0.55 1.36
N ASN A 27 12.86 0.95 1.96
CA ASN A 27 13.61 0.15 2.94
C ASN A 27 13.28 0.52 4.38
N GLU A 28 13.22 1.81 4.70
CA GLU A 28 12.95 2.32 6.04
C GLU A 28 12.15 3.62 5.93
N VAL A 29 11.28 3.89 6.90
CA VAL A 29 10.43 5.09 6.96
C VAL A 29 10.35 5.61 8.39
N GLU A 30 10.72 6.87 8.56
CA GLU A 30 10.53 7.65 9.78
C GLU A 30 9.35 8.60 9.58
N ILE A 31 8.29 8.39 10.38
CA ILE A 31 7.01 9.09 10.24
C ILE A 31 6.79 10.06 11.40
N ASN A 32 7.38 9.79 12.57
CA ASN A 32 7.15 10.60 13.76
C ASN A 32 8.46 10.76 14.55
N PRO A 33 9.43 11.45 13.97
CA PRO A 33 10.76 11.54 14.56
C PRO A 33 10.75 12.26 15.91
N TYR A 34 11.66 11.83 16.80
CA TYR A 34 11.87 12.49 18.09
C TYR A 34 12.23 13.99 17.93
N ASN A 35 11.68 14.83 18.81
CA ASN A 35 12.00 16.27 18.95
C ASN A 35 11.80 17.13 17.68
N GLY A 36 10.94 16.72 16.76
CA GLY A 36 10.70 17.50 15.54
C GLY A 36 11.90 17.53 14.60
N ASN A 37 12.70 16.47 14.59
CA ASN A 37 13.57 16.21 13.45
C ASN A 37 12.69 15.98 12.19
N GLU A 38 13.33 15.92 11.03
CA GLU A 38 12.62 15.77 9.77
C GLU A 38 12.15 14.31 9.58
N GLU A 39 10.95 14.16 9.03
CA GLU A 39 10.48 12.88 8.50
C GLU A 39 11.35 12.48 7.30
N TRP A 40 11.52 11.19 7.07
CA TRP A 40 12.32 10.75 5.94
C TRP A 40 11.92 9.37 5.44
N ILE A 41 12.27 9.13 4.18
CA ILE A 41 12.08 7.84 3.52
C ILE A 41 13.42 7.37 3.00
N GLU A 42 13.76 6.12 3.29
CA GLU A 42 14.93 5.49 2.72
C GLU A 42 14.53 4.50 1.62
N LEU A 43 15.21 4.61 0.48
CA LEU A 43 15.14 3.66 -0.61
C LEU A 43 16.36 2.75 -0.61
N TYR A 44 16.19 1.50 -1.05
CA TYR A 44 17.29 0.57 -1.30
C TYR A 44 17.26 0.02 -2.73
N SER A 45 18.44 -0.04 -3.38
CA SER A 45 18.65 -0.79 -4.62
C SER A 45 19.99 -1.53 -4.61
N ASP A 46 19.99 -2.76 -5.14
CA ASP A 46 21.18 -3.59 -5.32
C ASP A 46 21.99 -3.24 -6.58
N GLN A 47 21.51 -2.27 -7.36
CA GLN A 47 22.14 -1.80 -8.60
C GLN A 47 22.21 -0.27 -8.62
N VAL A 48 23.06 0.25 -9.50
CA VAL A 48 23.06 1.69 -9.80
C VAL A 48 21.82 2.01 -10.62
N LEU A 49 20.97 2.89 -10.12
CA LEU A 49 19.73 3.29 -10.77
C LEU A 49 19.60 4.83 -10.78
N ASN A 50 19.28 5.39 -11.94
CA ASN A 50 18.93 6.80 -12.05
C ASN A 50 17.43 6.98 -11.76
N LEU A 51 17.13 7.77 -10.72
CA LEU A 51 15.78 8.04 -10.24
C LEU A 51 15.19 9.35 -10.79
N GLU A 52 15.78 9.98 -11.81
CA GLU A 52 15.26 11.21 -12.43
C GLU A 52 13.79 11.05 -12.85
N GLY A 53 12.94 11.90 -12.27
CA GLY A 53 11.50 11.90 -12.52
C GLY A 53 10.71 10.79 -11.81
N TRP A 54 11.34 10.00 -10.94
CA TRP A 54 10.63 9.11 -10.03
C TRP A 54 9.87 9.93 -8.99
N LYS A 55 8.83 9.33 -8.41
CA LYS A 55 7.93 10.02 -7.49
C LYS A 55 7.63 9.18 -6.28
N ILE A 56 7.63 9.82 -5.12
CA ILE A 56 6.96 9.31 -3.93
C ILE A 56 5.61 10.01 -3.84
N VAL A 57 4.55 9.23 -3.61
CA VAL A 57 3.18 9.72 -3.41
C VAL A 57 2.69 9.16 -2.08
N GLU A 58 2.20 10.02 -1.20
CA GLU A 58 1.56 9.64 0.05
C GLU A 58 0.03 9.53 -0.10
N LYS A 59 -0.66 9.05 0.93
CA LYS A 59 -2.09 8.70 0.85
C LYS A 59 -3.03 9.88 0.49
N ASN A 60 -2.67 11.12 0.81
CA ASN A 60 -3.42 12.34 0.49
C ASN A 60 -2.97 12.95 -0.87
N ASN A 61 -2.24 12.19 -1.69
CA ASN A 61 -1.74 12.55 -3.03
C ASN A 61 -0.70 13.68 -3.06
N ARG A 62 -0.08 14.05 -1.93
CA ARG A 62 1.14 14.87 -1.98
C ARG A 62 2.24 14.05 -2.63
N THR A 63 3.02 14.75 -3.46
CA THR A 63 4.00 14.12 -4.34
C THR A 63 5.35 14.78 -4.14
N LEU A 64 6.38 13.95 -3.97
CA LEU A 64 7.78 14.36 -4.00
C LEU A 64 8.45 13.77 -5.23
N THR A 65 9.13 14.59 -6.02
CA THR A 65 9.91 14.11 -7.18
C THR A 65 11.36 13.87 -6.77
N ILE A 66 11.88 12.69 -7.12
CA ILE A 66 13.26 12.28 -6.86
C ILE A 66 14.09 12.61 -8.11
N ASN A 67 15.27 13.17 -7.91
CA ASN A 67 16.23 13.46 -8.98
C ASN A 67 17.65 13.14 -8.49
N ALA A 68 17.93 11.85 -8.32
CA ALA A 68 19.19 11.35 -7.80
C ALA A 68 19.55 10.01 -8.45
N ASP A 69 20.84 9.67 -8.43
CA ASP A 69 21.28 8.29 -8.67
C ASP A 69 21.36 7.55 -7.32
N ILE A 70 20.96 6.29 -7.29
CA ILE A 70 21.05 5.44 -6.10
C ILE A 70 21.95 4.23 -6.37
N GLN A 71 22.75 3.85 -5.38
CA GLN A 71 23.37 2.53 -5.26
C GLN A 71 23.43 2.18 -3.77
N ASN A 72 22.80 1.08 -3.37
CA ASN A 72 22.49 0.76 -1.98
C ASN A 72 21.41 1.69 -1.43
N TYR A 73 21.73 2.59 -0.49
CA TYR A 73 20.77 3.38 0.27
C TYR A 73 20.68 4.82 -0.23
N LEU A 74 19.47 5.37 -0.27
CA LEU A 74 19.21 6.79 -0.49
C LEU A 74 18.19 7.27 0.55
N ILE A 75 18.62 8.16 1.44
CA ILE A 75 17.75 8.85 2.39
C ILE A 75 17.18 10.09 1.69
N ILE A 76 15.87 10.27 1.81
CA ILE A 76 15.14 11.39 1.26
C ILE A 76 14.47 12.11 2.44
N ASP A 77 15.06 13.22 2.84
CA ASP A 77 14.49 14.11 3.85
C ASP A 77 13.21 14.76 3.31
N LEU A 78 12.20 14.84 4.16
CA LEU A 78 10.89 15.36 3.83
C LEU A 78 10.65 16.68 4.55
N GLU A 79 9.79 17.52 3.96
CA GLU A 79 9.28 18.68 4.67
C GLU A 79 8.45 18.21 5.88
N ASN A 80 8.55 18.93 7.00
CA ASN A 80 7.80 18.57 8.21
C ASN A 80 6.29 18.41 7.95
N GLY A 81 5.75 17.28 8.40
CA GLY A 81 4.34 16.93 8.22
C GLY A 81 4.01 16.45 6.81
N PHE A 82 5.00 16.06 6.00
CA PHE A 82 4.78 15.43 4.68
C PHE A 82 4.11 14.05 4.84
N LEU A 83 4.41 13.34 5.91
CA LEU A 83 3.75 12.12 6.32
C LEU A 83 2.81 12.40 7.49
N ASP A 84 1.78 11.59 7.63
CA ASP A 84 0.91 11.59 8.80
C ASP A 84 1.35 10.47 9.75
N ASN A 85 1.44 10.76 11.06
CA ASN A 85 1.75 9.80 12.13
C ASN A 85 0.80 8.57 12.19
N GLN A 86 -0.30 8.58 11.45
CA GLN A 86 -1.31 7.51 11.45
C GLN A 86 -1.85 7.20 10.06
N ASN A 87 -2.07 5.92 9.84
CA ASN A 87 -2.62 5.35 8.62
C ASN A 87 -1.85 5.74 7.35
N GLU A 88 -0.52 5.82 7.44
CA GLU A 88 0.33 6.30 6.35
C GLU A 88 0.54 5.22 5.29
N VAL A 89 0.52 5.61 4.02
CA VAL A 89 0.76 4.71 2.89
C VAL A 89 1.63 5.43 1.88
N ILE A 90 2.80 4.85 1.60
CA ILE A 90 3.79 5.46 0.73
C ILE A 90 3.88 4.63 -0.55
N MET A 91 3.73 5.30 -1.69
CA MET A 91 3.77 4.71 -3.02
C MET A 91 4.97 5.26 -3.80
N LEU A 92 5.77 4.36 -4.37
CA LEU A 92 6.91 4.69 -5.23
C LEU A 92 6.53 4.46 -6.69
N TYR A 93 6.65 5.50 -7.50
CA TYR A 93 6.38 5.48 -8.94
C TYR A 93 7.65 5.71 -9.75
N ASN A 94 7.80 4.94 -10.82
CA ASN A 94 8.70 5.25 -11.93
C ASN A 94 7.87 5.91 -13.05
N LYS A 95 7.98 7.23 -13.16
CA LYS A 95 7.15 8.07 -14.05
C LYS A 95 5.66 7.93 -13.75
N THR A 96 4.99 6.99 -14.41
CA THR A 96 3.54 6.71 -14.27
C THR A 96 3.26 5.29 -13.75
N SER A 97 4.27 4.44 -13.65
CA SER A 97 4.12 3.06 -13.21
C SER A 97 4.36 2.95 -11.72
N LEU A 98 3.40 2.40 -10.99
CA LEU A 98 3.57 2.05 -9.57
C LEU A 98 4.58 0.90 -9.45
N VAL A 99 5.63 1.12 -8.67
CA VAL A 99 6.73 0.16 -8.46
C VAL A 99 6.60 -0.52 -7.10
N TYR A 100 6.23 0.22 -6.06
CA TYR A 100 6.15 -0.28 -4.68
C TYR A 100 5.10 0.48 -3.87
N THR A 101 4.46 -0.19 -2.91
CA THR A 101 3.54 0.40 -1.94
C THR A 101 3.80 -0.20 -0.55
N THR A 102 3.92 0.62 0.49
CA THR A 102 4.01 0.15 1.88
C THR A 102 2.67 -0.41 2.36
N PRO A 103 2.64 -1.23 3.42
CA PRO A 103 1.42 -1.41 4.20
C PRO A 103 1.03 -0.08 4.87
N ILE A 104 -0.11 -0.08 5.55
CA ILE A 104 -0.51 1.03 6.42
C ILE A 104 0.48 1.11 7.58
N LEU A 105 1.22 2.21 7.65
CA LEU A 105 2.19 2.50 8.70
C LEU A 105 1.55 3.39 9.76
N ASN A 106 1.90 3.14 11.03
CA ASN A 106 1.43 3.93 12.15
C ASN A 106 2.57 4.15 13.11
N ASP A 107 2.77 5.40 13.53
CA ASP A 107 3.71 5.74 14.58
C ASP A 107 3.18 6.92 15.41
N ILE A 108 2.70 6.61 16.60
CA ILE A 108 2.10 7.60 17.50
C ILE A 108 3.09 8.16 18.53
N SER A 109 4.30 7.59 18.60
CA SER A 109 5.30 7.93 19.59
C SER A 109 6.43 8.69 18.93
N ALA A 110 6.74 9.89 19.41
CA ALA A 110 7.95 10.57 18.96
C ALA A 110 9.16 9.90 19.63
N ASP A 111 9.77 8.92 18.96
CA ASP A 111 10.90 8.17 19.48
C ASP A 111 11.97 7.92 18.39
N THR A 112 12.85 6.93 18.58
CA THR A 112 13.96 6.61 17.66
C THR A 112 13.66 5.39 16.80
N LYS A 113 12.41 4.94 16.77
CA LYS A 113 11.98 3.78 16.02
C LYS A 113 11.35 4.19 14.71
N THR A 114 11.53 3.32 13.74
CA THR A 114 11.07 3.50 12.37
C THR A 114 10.45 2.23 11.85
N TRP A 115 9.67 2.38 10.78
CA TRP A 115 9.20 1.24 10.02
C TRP A 115 10.33 0.73 9.14
N ASN A 116 10.74 -0.52 9.38
CA ASN A 116 11.84 -1.18 8.70
C ASN A 116 11.32 -2.34 7.85
N TYR A 117 11.75 -2.44 6.60
CA TYR A 117 11.48 -3.59 5.75
C TYR A 117 12.48 -4.73 6.03
N CYS A 118 11.98 -5.82 6.59
CA CYS A 118 12.76 -6.96 7.06
C CYS A 118 12.19 -8.28 6.56
N ASN A 119 13.02 -9.07 5.85
CA ASN A 119 12.65 -10.42 5.36
C ASN A 119 11.29 -10.46 4.64
N SER A 120 11.01 -9.44 3.82
CA SER A 120 9.74 -9.26 3.09
C SER A 120 8.53 -8.83 3.93
N THR A 121 8.74 -8.40 5.17
CA THR A 121 7.69 -7.91 6.09
C THR A 121 8.12 -6.59 6.71
N TRP A 122 7.16 -5.75 7.12
CA TRP A 122 7.47 -4.50 7.82
C TRP A 122 7.49 -4.73 9.33
N SER A 123 8.46 -4.13 10.03
CA SER A 123 8.64 -4.22 11.48
C SER A 123 8.99 -2.85 12.05
N PHE A 124 8.50 -2.54 13.25
CA PHE A 124 8.78 -1.27 13.92
C PHE A 124 9.97 -1.45 14.87
N LEU A 125 11.15 -0.98 14.46
CA LEU A 125 12.45 -1.27 15.07
C LEU A 125 13.25 0.01 15.28
N ASP A 126 14.39 -0.06 15.96
CA ASP A 126 15.27 1.10 16.10
C ASP A 126 15.83 1.51 14.73
N SER A 127 15.93 2.82 14.52
CA SER A 127 16.28 3.39 13.22
C SER A 127 17.71 3.08 12.75
N THR A 128 17.89 2.87 11.45
CA THR A 128 19.17 2.48 10.82
C THR A 128 19.50 3.24 9.52
N PRO A 129 19.36 4.58 9.48
CA PRO A 129 19.47 5.35 8.25
C PRO A 129 20.85 5.20 7.59
N GLY A 130 20.84 4.94 6.28
CA GLY A 130 22.00 4.75 5.42
C GLY A 130 22.65 3.38 5.55
N THR A 131 22.07 2.45 6.32
CA THR A 131 22.67 1.15 6.63
C THR A 131 21.64 0.02 6.56
N PRO A 132 22.07 -1.26 6.46
CA PRO A 132 21.13 -2.37 6.49
C PRO A 132 20.31 -2.42 7.79
N ASN A 133 18.99 -2.54 7.63
CA ASN A 133 18.05 -2.72 8.73
C ASN A 133 18.51 -3.81 9.69
N ASN A 134 18.45 -3.53 10.99
CA ASN A 134 18.78 -4.50 12.02
C ASN A 134 17.63 -5.49 12.24
N CYS A 135 17.39 -6.33 11.22
CA CYS A 135 16.33 -7.34 11.20
C CYS A 135 16.59 -8.54 12.10
N GLN A 136 17.50 -8.40 13.09
CA GLN A 136 17.59 -9.34 14.19
C GLN A 136 16.26 -9.26 14.92
N ILE A 137 15.36 -10.21 14.63
CA ILE A 137 14.19 -10.47 15.47
C ILE A 137 14.76 -10.55 16.88
N GLN A 138 14.42 -9.59 17.76
CA GLN A 138 14.86 -9.65 19.14
C GLN A 138 14.41 -11.01 19.65
N THR A 139 15.37 -11.93 19.76
CA THR A 139 15.15 -13.19 20.43
C THR A 139 15.12 -12.80 21.88
N ILE A 140 13.93 -12.37 22.34
CA ILE A 140 13.67 -12.08 23.74
C ILE A 140 14.28 -13.26 24.49
N PRO A 141 15.32 -13.04 25.34
CA PRO A 141 16.06 -14.12 25.94
C PRO A 141 15.04 -15.07 26.56
N LYS A 142 15.07 -16.31 26.04
CA LYS A 142 14.14 -17.39 26.35
C LYS A 142 14.41 -17.89 27.76
N ASN A 143 14.25 -17.01 28.75
CA ASN A 143 14.39 -17.29 30.14
C ASN A 143 12.99 -17.14 30.75
N GLU A 144 12.41 -18.31 31.00
CA GLU A 144 11.05 -18.58 31.47
C GLU A 144 9.90 -18.33 30.47
N THR A 145 9.12 -19.40 30.33
CA THR A 145 8.11 -19.75 29.32
C THR A 145 6.88 -18.85 29.34
N VAL A 146 7.04 -17.56 29.05
CA VAL A 146 5.90 -16.73 28.63
C VAL A 146 6.06 -16.52 27.13
N ASN A 147 5.48 -17.44 26.36
CA ASN A 147 5.33 -17.25 24.92
C ASN A 147 4.59 -15.91 24.74
N PRO A 148 5.23 -14.84 24.24
CA PRO A 148 4.58 -13.54 24.14
C PRO A 148 3.30 -13.75 23.33
N LEU A 149 2.16 -13.48 23.95
CA LEU A 149 0.85 -13.68 23.34
C LEU A 149 0.78 -12.77 22.11
N ILE A 150 1.11 -13.32 20.94
CA ILE A 150 1.01 -12.61 19.68
C ILE A 150 -0.48 -12.35 19.47
N LYS A 151 -0.89 -11.08 19.64
CA LYS A 151 -2.29 -10.72 19.53
C LYS A 151 -2.73 -10.78 18.06
N PRO A 152 -3.97 -11.22 17.80
CA PRO A 152 -4.57 -11.10 16.49
C PRO A 152 -4.53 -9.65 15.97
N SER A 153 -4.28 -9.48 14.67
CA SER A 153 -4.30 -8.17 14.01
C SER A 153 -5.07 -8.22 12.70
N LEU A 154 -5.49 -7.05 12.20
CA LEU A 154 -6.31 -6.91 10.99
C LEU A 154 -5.63 -5.99 9.98
N GLN A 155 -5.89 -6.27 8.70
CA GLN A 155 -5.68 -5.37 7.57
C GLN A 155 -6.95 -5.36 6.73
N MET A 156 -7.19 -4.27 6.00
CA MET A 156 -8.30 -4.16 5.07
C MET A 156 -7.89 -3.39 3.81
N ASN A 157 -8.49 -3.76 2.69
CA ASN A 157 -8.25 -3.16 1.38
C ASN A 157 -9.57 -3.07 0.59
N TRP A 158 -9.73 -2.00 -0.17
CA TRP A 158 -10.90 -1.76 -1.04
C TRP A 158 -10.49 -0.87 -2.22
N ASN A 159 -11.30 -0.89 -3.28
CA ASN A 159 -11.16 0.05 -4.39
C ASN A 159 -12.06 1.27 -4.13
N SER A 160 -11.47 2.45 -4.01
CA SER A 160 -12.21 3.69 -3.73
C SER A 160 -13.19 4.08 -4.85
N GLU A 161 -12.94 3.66 -6.08
CA GLU A 161 -13.81 3.97 -7.23
C GLU A 161 -15.11 3.17 -7.22
N ASP A 162 -15.16 2.05 -6.49
CA ASP A 162 -16.32 1.17 -6.44
C ASP A 162 -17.35 1.60 -5.38
N ILE A 163 -17.02 2.56 -4.51
CA ILE A 163 -17.89 3.01 -3.41
C ILE A 163 -18.94 4.01 -3.94
N ILE A 164 -19.85 3.51 -4.76
CA ILE A 164 -20.94 4.27 -5.38
C ILE A 164 -22.24 3.98 -4.63
N ASN A 165 -22.95 5.02 -4.20
CA ASN A 165 -24.24 4.84 -3.53
C ASN A 165 -25.25 4.16 -4.46
N GLY A 166 -26.00 3.18 -3.91
CA GLY A 166 -26.91 2.33 -4.66
C GLY A 166 -26.26 1.11 -5.32
N LYS A 167 -24.92 0.98 -5.28
CA LYS A 167 -24.19 -0.23 -5.68
C LYS A 167 -23.62 -0.94 -4.46
N ASN A 168 -23.38 -2.24 -4.59
CA ASN A 168 -22.53 -2.99 -3.68
C ASN A 168 -21.06 -2.92 -4.13
N PHE A 169 -20.15 -3.10 -3.19
CA PHE A 169 -18.72 -3.19 -3.44
C PHE A 169 -18.09 -4.16 -2.44
N ASP A 170 -16.90 -4.64 -2.76
CA ASP A 170 -16.20 -5.66 -1.98
C ASP A 170 -15.05 -5.06 -1.17
N ILE A 171 -14.86 -5.58 0.05
CA ILE A 171 -13.71 -5.28 0.90
C ILE A 171 -12.96 -6.57 1.19
N THR A 172 -11.66 -6.57 0.94
CA THR A 172 -10.75 -7.65 1.33
C THR A 172 -10.24 -7.40 2.73
N ILE A 173 -10.37 -8.40 3.59
CA ILE A 173 -9.97 -8.36 5.00
C ILE A 173 -8.87 -9.40 5.20
N GLY A 174 -7.74 -8.98 5.74
CA GLY A 174 -6.68 -9.86 6.23
C GLY A 174 -6.70 -9.94 7.75
N ALA A 175 -6.67 -11.14 8.31
CA ALA A 175 -6.53 -11.39 9.74
C ALA A 175 -5.27 -12.22 9.99
N PHE A 176 -4.44 -11.78 10.95
CA PHE A 176 -3.12 -12.36 11.19
C PHE A 176 -3.01 -12.87 12.61
N ASN A 177 -2.20 -13.91 12.80
CA ASN A 177 -1.94 -14.52 14.10
C ASN A 177 -3.22 -15.02 14.81
N LEU A 178 -4.13 -15.65 14.05
CA LEU A 178 -5.31 -16.27 14.63
C LEU A 178 -4.93 -17.56 15.38
N ASP A 179 -5.58 -17.80 16.50
CA ASP A 179 -5.55 -19.08 17.21
C ASP A 179 -6.40 -20.12 16.48
N ASN A 180 -6.29 -21.39 16.88
CA ASN A 180 -7.10 -22.49 16.32
C ASN A 180 -8.56 -22.42 16.82
N LYS A 181 -9.30 -21.41 16.34
CA LYS A 181 -10.68 -21.08 16.67
C LYS A 181 -11.41 -20.56 15.42
N ASN A 182 -12.73 -20.47 15.51
CA ASN A 182 -13.55 -19.75 14.53
C ASN A 182 -13.70 -18.29 14.95
N TYR A 183 -13.81 -17.41 13.97
CA TYR A 183 -13.91 -15.97 14.18
C TYR A 183 -15.07 -15.40 13.38
N ASP A 184 -15.83 -14.51 14.02
CA ASP A 184 -16.84 -13.72 13.34
C ASP A 184 -16.25 -12.36 12.95
N VAL A 185 -16.69 -11.83 11.81
CA VAL A 185 -16.26 -10.52 11.32
C VAL A 185 -17.44 -9.59 11.15
N ARG A 186 -17.28 -8.33 11.58
CA ARG A 186 -18.25 -7.26 11.34
C ARG A 186 -17.56 -6.17 10.54
N ALA A 187 -18.09 -5.91 9.35
CA ALA A 187 -17.64 -4.83 8.47
C ALA A 187 -18.77 -3.83 8.29
N TYR A 188 -18.50 -2.53 8.48
CA TYR A 188 -19.55 -1.52 8.57
C TYR A 188 -19.09 -0.14 8.12
N ILE A 189 -20.02 0.67 7.59
CA ILE A 189 -19.82 2.08 7.27
C ILE A 189 -20.64 2.94 8.22
N TYR A 190 -20.05 4.04 8.67
CA TYR A 190 -20.69 5.05 9.52
C TYR A 190 -20.26 6.46 9.08
N LEU A 191 -21.02 7.47 9.53
CA LEU A 191 -20.69 8.89 9.34
C LEU A 191 -19.84 9.36 10.53
N ASP A 192 -20.24 10.45 11.20
CA ASP A 192 -19.49 10.99 12.35
C ASP A 192 -19.74 10.20 13.65
N ASP A 193 -20.92 9.56 13.78
CA ASP A 193 -21.28 8.74 14.95
C ASP A 193 -21.08 7.24 14.63
N PRO A 194 -20.15 6.53 15.31
CA PRO A 194 -19.91 5.10 15.09
C PRO A 194 -21.12 4.22 15.44
N ASN A 195 -22.10 4.74 16.20
CA ASN A 195 -23.34 4.03 16.49
C ASN A 195 -24.36 4.12 15.35
N LYS A 196 -24.17 5.05 14.40
CA LYS A 196 -25.06 5.25 13.25
C LYS A 196 -24.51 4.53 12.02
N VAL A 197 -24.67 3.22 12.00
CA VAL A 197 -24.26 2.38 10.87
C VAL A 197 -25.21 2.53 9.69
N ILE A 198 -24.64 2.97 8.56
CA ILE A 198 -25.35 3.31 7.33
C ILE A 198 -25.26 2.22 6.24
N SER A 199 -24.63 1.09 6.53
CA SER A 199 -24.44 -0.01 5.58
C SER A 199 -25.16 -1.31 5.96
N ASP A 200 -25.35 -2.15 4.95
CA ASP A 200 -25.63 -3.57 5.07
C ASP A 200 -24.43 -4.37 4.53
N SER A 201 -24.21 -5.56 5.08
CA SER A 201 -23.18 -6.50 4.64
C SER A 201 -23.85 -7.77 4.15
N TYR A 202 -23.32 -8.35 3.07
CA TYR A 202 -23.82 -9.61 2.54
C TYR A 202 -23.22 -10.77 3.37
N ASN A 203 -24.08 -11.67 3.82
CA ASN A 203 -23.66 -12.97 4.35
C ASN A 203 -23.96 -14.06 3.29
N ASP A 204 -23.81 -15.34 3.66
CA ASP A 204 -24.01 -16.46 2.73
C ASP A 204 -25.41 -16.55 2.08
N TYR A 205 -26.40 -15.81 2.58
CA TYR A 205 -27.80 -15.93 2.17
C TYR A 205 -28.45 -14.60 1.81
N ASP A 206 -28.18 -13.53 2.56
CA ASP A 206 -28.89 -12.27 2.43
C ASP A 206 -28.06 -11.07 2.91
N TRP A 207 -28.54 -9.89 2.55
CA TRP A 207 -28.09 -8.62 3.10
C TRP A 207 -28.60 -8.46 4.53
N VAL A 208 -27.67 -8.44 5.46
CA VAL A 208 -27.94 -8.18 6.88
C VAL A 208 -27.41 -6.82 7.27
N SER A 209 -27.99 -6.23 8.32
CA SER A 209 -27.45 -4.98 8.84
C SER A 209 -25.99 -5.16 9.23
N SER A 210 -25.11 -4.23 8.83
CA SER A 210 -23.69 -4.23 9.23
C SER A 210 -23.48 -4.01 10.74
N ASN A 211 -24.54 -3.93 11.54
CA ASN A 211 -24.46 -4.08 12.99
C ASN A 211 -24.22 -5.52 13.44
N ALA A 212 -24.59 -6.50 12.61
CA ALA A 212 -24.38 -7.91 12.86
C ALA A 212 -22.96 -8.35 12.44
N TYR A 213 -22.50 -9.43 13.06
CA TYR A 213 -21.31 -10.13 12.61
C TYR A 213 -21.69 -11.20 11.56
N VAL A 214 -20.84 -11.38 10.56
CA VAL A 214 -20.84 -12.55 9.69
C VAL A 214 -20.14 -13.67 10.44
N ASN A 215 -20.91 -14.72 10.76
CA ASN A 215 -20.46 -15.79 11.64
C ASN A 215 -19.45 -16.71 10.94
N ASN A 216 -18.45 -17.20 11.67
CA ASN A 216 -17.42 -18.12 11.16
C ASN A 216 -16.74 -17.64 9.87
N PHE A 217 -16.53 -16.34 9.72
CA PHE A 217 -15.90 -15.75 8.55
C PHE A 217 -14.44 -16.22 8.37
N PHE A 218 -13.73 -16.46 9.48
CA PHE A 218 -12.41 -17.09 9.46
C PHE A 218 -12.35 -18.31 10.36
N GLU A 219 -11.67 -19.36 9.88
CA GLU A 219 -11.25 -20.52 10.67
C GLU A 219 -9.72 -20.45 10.80
N GLY A 220 -9.23 -20.19 12.02
CA GLY A 220 -7.80 -20.21 12.33
C GLY A 220 -7.24 -21.64 12.41
N PRO A 221 -5.96 -21.82 12.80
CA PRO A 221 -5.01 -20.77 13.17
C PRO A 221 -4.36 -20.10 11.95
N GLY A 222 -3.47 -19.13 12.23
CA GLY A 222 -2.58 -18.51 11.26
C GLY A 222 -3.15 -17.26 10.61
N ASN A 223 -2.72 -16.99 9.38
CA ASN A 223 -3.14 -15.82 8.63
C ASN A 223 -4.25 -16.21 7.65
N LYS A 224 -5.30 -15.40 7.59
CA LYS A 224 -6.49 -15.63 6.75
C LYS A 224 -6.84 -14.37 6.00
N THR A 225 -7.38 -14.54 4.80
CA THR A 225 -7.89 -13.45 3.97
C THR A 225 -9.28 -13.82 3.47
N GLY A 226 -10.19 -12.87 3.48
CA GLY A 226 -11.58 -13.08 3.05
C GLY A 226 -12.15 -11.80 2.48
N THR A 227 -13.21 -11.92 1.69
CA THR A 227 -13.89 -10.78 1.07
C THR A 227 -15.31 -10.68 1.59
N ILE A 228 -15.75 -9.47 1.89
CA ILE A 228 -17.13 -9.19 2.28
C ILE A 228 -17.72 -8.12 1.37
N SER A 229 -18.91 -8.38 0.82
CA SER A 229 -19.64 -7.38 0.05
C SER A 229 -20.44 -6.47 0.99
N ILE A 230 -20.35 -5.16 0.77
CA ILE A 230 -21.07 -4.13 1.52
C ILE A 230 -21.88 -3.27 0.55
N ARG A 231 -23.00 -2.73 1.03
CA ARG A 231 -23.75 -1.67 0.35
C ARG A 231 -24.23 -0.62 1.35
N ILE A 232 -24.50 0.59 0.85
CA ILE A 232 -25.19 1.62 1.63
C ILE A 232 -26.67 1.25 1.75
N LYS A 233 -27.28 1.41 2.94
CA LYS A 233 -28.71 1.11 3.14
C LYS A 233 -29.58 1.99 2.25
N GLU A 234 -30.70 1.44 1.80
CA GLU A 234 -31.66 2.14 0.92
C GLU A 234 -32.17 3.47 1.51
N VAL A 235 -32.33 3.55 2.84
CA VAL A 235 -32.73 4.80 3.52
C VAL A 235 -31.70 5.94 3.37
N TYR A 236 -30.46 5.61 2.99
CA TYR A 236 -29.37 6.53 2.71
C TYR A 236 -29.00 6.59 1.23
N LYS A 237 -29.85 6.16 0.29
CA LYS A 237 -29.53 6.08 -1.17
C LYS A 237 -29.11 7.37 -1.87
N ASN A 238 -29.38 8.52 -1.26
CA ASN A 238 -29.01 9.84 -1.78
C ASN A 238 -27.75 10.41 -1.12
N LEU A 239 -27.15 9.68 -0.18
CA LEU A 239 -25.94 10.09 0.53
C LEU A 239 -24.73 10.10 -0.43
N SER A 240 -23.91 11.14 -0.34
CA SER A 240 -22.60 11.18 -0.98
C SER A 240 -21.67 12.03 -0.12
N GLY A 241 -20.36 11.82 -0.24
CA GLY A 241 -19.35 12.52 0.54
C GLY A 241 -18.60 11.60 1.50
N ASN A 242 -17.93 12.21 2.48
CA ASN A 242 -17.01 11.50 3.37
C ASN A 242 -17.76 10.61 4.36
N ALA A 243 -17.21 9.43 4.61
CA ALA A 243 -17.68 8.49 5.62
C ALA A 243 -16.48 7.71 6.18
N ARG A 244 -16.74 6.79 7.11
CA ARG A 244 -15.73 5.90 7.67
C ARG A 244 -16.15 4.45 7.48
N ILE A 245 -15.18 3.60 7.24
CA ILE A 245 -15.34 2.14 7.22
C ILE A 245 -14.62 1.54 8.43
N GLY A 246 -15.22 0.55 9.07
CA GLY A 246 -14.66 -0.17 10.20
C GLY A 246 -14.79 -1.67 10.05
N ILE A 247 -13.78 -2.41 10.51
CA ILE A 247 -13.77 -3.87 10.60
C ILE A 247 -13.49 -4.27 12.04
N LYS A 248 -14.31 -5.17 12.59
CA LYS A 248 -14.11 -5.83 13.88
C LYS A 248 -14.02 -7.33 13.68
N ILE A 249 -13.12 -7.98 14.42
CA ILE A 249 -13.08 -9.44 14.53
C ILE A 249 -13.26 -9.83 15.99
N ARG A 250 -13.92 -10.96 16.21
CA ARG A 250 -14.11 -11.59 17.52
C ARG A 250 -14.02 -13.09 17.39
N GLU A 251 -13.75 -13.79 18.49
CA GLU A 251 -13.96 -15.24 18.54
C GLU A 251 -15.45 -15.53 18.34
N ALA A 252 -15.77 -16.61 17.61
CA ALA A 252 -17.15 -16.93 17.26
C ALA A 252 -18.06 -16.95 18.50
N TYR A 253 -19.18 -16.24 18.42
CA TYR A 253 -20.19 -16.11 19.48
C TYR A 253 -19.72 -15.41 20.77
N SER A 254 -18.52 -14.83 20.81
CA SER A 254 -18.08 -14.02 21.95
C SER A 254 -18.70 -12.62 21.92
N SER A 255 -18.73 -11.93 23.07
CA SER A 255 -19.26 -10.56 23.17
C SER A 255 -18.20 -9.48 22.88
N GLY A 256 -16.91 -9.79 22.98
CA GLY A 256 -15.81 -8.83 22.83
C GLY A 256 -15.10 -8.94 21.49
N SER A 257 -14.71 -7.81 20.91
CA SER A 257 -13.79 -7.78 19.77
C SER A 257 -12.34 -7.97 20.23
N ILE A 258 -11.58 -8.78 19.49
CA ILE A 258 -10.16 -9.03 19.76
C ILE A 258 -9.24 -8.12 18.93
N ALA A 259 -9.74 -7.60 17.80
CA ALA A 259 -9.08 -6.58 17.01
C ALA A 259 -10.10 -5.73 16.25
N GLU A 260 -9.72 -4.49 15.96
CA GLU A 260 -10.52 -3.52 15.21
C GLU A 260 -9.59 -2.63 14.37
N ILE A 261 -10.02 -2.29 13.15
CA ILE A 261 -9.36 -1.32 12.28
C ILE A 261 -10.41 -0.42 11.63
N ASN A 262 -10.07 0.85 11.38
CA ASN A 262 -10.95 1.84 10.78
C ASN A 262 -10.21 2.63 9.68
N GLY A 263 -10.95 3.16 8.70
CA GLY A 263 -10.42 3.91 7.56
C GLY A 263 -11.41 4.97 7.07
N GLY A 264 -10.90 6.01 6.41
CA GLY A 264 -11.74 7.03 5.74
C GLY A 264 -12.12 6.58 4.33
N ILE A 265 -13.34 6.91 3.91
CA ILE A 265 -13.83 6.63 2.55
C ILE A 265 -14.63 7.82 2.00
N THR A 266 -14.80 7.87 0.68
CA THR A 266 -15.72 8.80 0.01
C THR A 266 -16.80 8.00 -0.72
N ILE A 267 -18.07 8.29 -0.43
CA ILE A 267 -19.23 7.70 -1.10
C ILE A 267 -19.56 8.55 -2.32
N LEU A 268 -19.46 7.95 -3.50
CA LEU A 268 -19.75 8.58 -4.79
C LEU A 268 -21.26 8.57 -5.10
N LYS A 269 -21.70 9.55 -5.89
CA LYS A 269 -23.09 9.62 -6.37
C LYS A 269 -23.37 8.55 -7.43
N PRO A 270 -24.61 8.02 -7.54
CA PRO A 270 -24.98 7.12 -8.62
C PRO A 270 -24.92 7.84 -9.98
N GLU A 271 -24.36 7.16 -10.99
CA GLU A 271 -24.32 7.66 -12.37
C GLU A 271 -25.74 7.80 -12.92
N GLY A 272 -26.14 9.02 -13.32
CA GLY A 272 -27.42 9.28 -13.99
C GLY A 272 -28.60 9.70 -13.11
N GLY A 273 -28.40 9.93 -11.80
CA GLY A 273 -29.44 10.46 -10.92
C GLY A 273 -29.73 11.95 -11.18
N ASN A 274 -30.86 12.26 -11.83
CA ASN A 274 -31.34 13.63 -12.01
C ASN A 274 -31.84 14.19 -10.66
N LEU A 275 -30.97 14.89 -9.93
CA LEU A 275 -31.22 15.40 -8.57
C LEU A 275 -32.05 16.69 -8.60
N ASN A 276 -33.39 16.56 -8.63
CA ASN A 276 -34.30 17.71 -8.47
C ASN A 276 -34.89 17.88 -7.06
N ASN A 277 -34.43 17.13 -6.05
CA ASN A 277 -34.80 17.39 -4.66
C ASN A 277 -33.57 17.74 -3.82
N PRO A 278 -33.39 19.00 -3.41
CA PRO A 278 -32.37 19.33 -2.42
C PRO A 278 -32.77 18.68 -1.09
N ILE A 279 -31.93 17.76 -0.60
CA ILE A 279 -32.00 17.35 0.80
C ILE A 279 -31.36 18.48 1.60
N GLU A 280 -32.15 19.09 2.47
CA GLU A 280 -31.70 20.13 3.39
C GLU A 280 -30.51 19.62 4.21
N ASN A 281 -29.40 20.34 4.06
CA ASN A 281 -28.19 20.37 4.89
C ASN A 281 -27.53 19.00 5.18
N PRO A 282 -26.55 18.57 4.35
CA PRO A 282 -25.47 17.74 4.89
C PRO A 282 -24.83 18.49 6.06
N VAL A 283 -24.76 17.83 7.21
CA VAL A 283 -23.97 18.27 8.37
C VAL A 283 -22.58 18.61 7.84
N SER A 284 -22.22 19.90 7.90
CA SER A 284 -20.87 20.34 7.57
C SER A 284 -19.95 19.74 8.63
N ALA A 285 -19.35 18.60 8.30
CA ALA A 285 -18.16 18.15 8.99
C ALA A 285 -17.12 19.27 8.81
N THR A 286 -16.75 19.92 9.90
CA THR A 286 -15.72 20.94 9.95
C THR A 286 -14.48 20.38 9.27
N GLN A 287 -14.11 20.96 8.13
CA GLN A 287 -12.78 20.76 7.57
C GLN A 287 -11.81 21.34 8.60
N ASN A 288 -11.07 20.48 9.30
CA ASN A 288 -9.81 20.90 9.91
C ASN A 288 -8.83 21.14 8.77
N SER A 289 -8.97 22.30 8.13
CA SER A 289 -7.92 22.93 7.34
C SER A 289 -6.85 23.41 8.33
N PHE A 290 -5.76 22.66 8.42
CA PHE A 290 -4.53 23.19 9.00
C PHE A 290 -3.95 24.21 8.00
N ASN A 291 -4.32 25.47 8.18
CA ASN A 291 -3.61 26.60 7.58
C ASN A 291 -2.38 26.92 8.44
N GLY A 292 -1.24 26.33 8.08
CA GLY A 292 0.08 26.74 8.54
C GLY A 292 0.81 27.48 7.42
N GLN A 293 0.87 28.80 7.50
CA GLN A 293 1.70 29.64 6.65
C GLN A 293 3.13 29.67 7.25
N VAL A 294 4.14 29.11 6.57
CA VAL A 294 5.56 29.44 6.82
C VAL A 294 6.32 29.54 5.49
N ILE A 295 7.27 30.45 5.50
CA ILE A 295 8.03 31.08 4.43
C ILE A 295 9.11 30.16 3.86
N LYS A 296 9.31 30.21 2.53
CA LYS A 296 10.40 29.57 1.78
C LYS A 296 11.78 30.05 2.22
N ILE A 297 12.76 29.14 2.24
CA ILE A 297 14.16 29.45 1.92
C ILE A 297 14.69 28.42 0.91
N SER A 298 15.33 28.93 -0.15
CA SER A 298 15.95 28.17 -1.23
C SER A 298 17.34 27.62 -0.84
N SER A 299 17.74 26.49 -1.41
CA SER A 299 19.15 26.20 -1.65
C SER A 299 19.44 26.16 -3.16
N ASN A 300 20.31 27.09 -3.57
CA ASN A 300 20.97 27.13 -4.88
C ASN A 300 22.28 26.32 -4.82
N ASN A 301 22.67 25.77 -5.98
CA ASN A 301 24.01 25.25 -6.36
C ASN A 301 24.42 23.91 -5.71
N THR A 302 24.84 22.88 -6.45
CA THR A 302 25.96 22.92 -7.41
C THR A 302 25.88 21.94 -8.59
N ASN A 303 26.29 22.44 -9.76
CA ASN A 303 27.01 21.77 -10.88
C ASN A 303 26.41 20.53 -11.56
N THR A 304 25.70 20.78 -12.66
CA THR A 304 25.38 19.82 -13.73
C THR A 304 26.58 19.55 -14.65
N PRO A 305 26.87 18.29 -15.03
CA PRO A 305 27.48 17.99 -16.30
C PRO A 305 26.39 17.89 -17.38
N LYS A 306 26.56 18.64 -18.48
CA LYS A 306 25.77 18.44 -19.71
C LYS A 306 25.98 17.02 -20.23
N SER A 307 24.92 16.22 -20.33
CA SER A 307 24.89 15.02 -21.16
C SER A 307 23.79 15.13 -22.22
N ASN A 308 24.09 14.57 -23.39
CA ASN A 308 23.38 14.82 -24.64
C ASN A 308 22.14 13.91 -24.77
N ASN A 309 21.01 14.52 -25.15
CA ASN A 309 19.77 13.85 -25.52
C ASN A 309 19.97 12.82 -26.65
N TRP A 310 19.69 11.55 -26.37
CA TRP A 310 19.35 10.54 -27.38
C TRP A 310 17.98 9.95 -27.03
N PHE A 311 17.05 10.02 -27.99
CA PHE A 311 15.70 9.47 -27.90
C PHE A 311 15.74 7.95 -27.69
N VAL A 312 15.00 7.44 -26.70
CA VAL A 312 14.70 6.00 -26.57
C VAL A 312 13.18 5.80 -26.67
N TYR A 313 12.75 5.27 -27.80
CA TYR A 313 11.41 4.71 -28.04
C TYR A 313 11.30 3.29 -27.44
N PRO A 314 10.09 2.71 -27.28
CA PRO A 314 9.92 1.46 -26.54
C PRO A 314 10.43 0.25 -27.34
N ILE A 315 11.59 -0.26 -26.96
CA ILE A 315 12.29 -1.40 -27.60
C ILE A 315 11.74 -2.77 -27.15
N VAL A 316 10.97 -2.82 -26.06
CA VAL A 316 10.60 -4.09 -25.41
C VAL A 316 9.68 -4.97 -26.28
N GLY A 317 8.75 -4.37 -27.04
CA GLY A 317 7.86 -5.14 -27.92
C GLY A 317 8.53 -5.72 -29.17
N PHE A 318 9.60 -5.09 -29.65
CA PHE A 318 10.27 -5.47 -30.90
C PHE A 318 11.27 -6.62 -30.69
N ILE A 319 11.91 -6.68 -29.51
CA ILE A 319 12.89 -7.73 -29.19
C ILE A 319 12.22 -9.10 -29.08
N THR A 320 11.05 -9.20 -28.44
CA THR A 320 10.34 -10.48 -28.24
C THR A 320 9.95 -11.14 -29.57
N LEU A 321 9.51 -10.33 -30.53
CA LEU A 321 9.15 -10.79 -31.88
C LEU A 321 10.37 -11.27 -32.68
N ILE A 322 11.52 -10.61 -32.52
CA ILE A 322 12.77 -11.04 -33.16
C ILE A 322 13.26 -12.38 -32.58
N VAL A 323 13.18 -12.57 -31.26
CA VAL A 323 13.62 -13.83 -30.63
C VAL A 323 12.75 -15.01 -31.09
N ILE A 324 11.42 -14.84 -31.13
CA ILE A 324 10.50 -15.87 -31.64
C ILE A 324 10.80 -16.17 -33.11
N PHE A 325 11.03 -15.14 -33.93
CA PHE A 325 11.33 -15.31 -35.36
C PHE A 325 12.68 -16.03 -35.59
N VAL A 326 13.71 -15.72 -34.81
CA VAL A 326 15.03 -16.38 -34.87
C VAL A 326 14.94 -17.84 -34.41
N ILE A 327 14.15 -18.14 -33.37
CA ILE A 327 13.90 -19.53 -32.93
C ILE A 327 13.17 -20.32 -34.02
N ILE A 328 12.10 -19.76 -34.60
CA ILE A 328 11.33 -20.41 -35.68
C ILE A 328 12.20 -20.67 -36.91
N LEU A 329 13.02 -19.70 -37.32
CA LEU A 329 13.98 -19.87 -38.41
C LEU A 329 15.01 -20.96 -38.09
N SER A 330 15.53 -20.98 -36.87
CA SER A 330 16.51 -21.99 -36.44
C SER A 330 15.94 -23.40 -36.47
N VAL A 331 14.68 -23.60 -36.05
CA VAL A 331 14.00 -24.90 -36.09
C VAL A 331 13.77 -25.37 -37.53
N LYS A 332 13.34 -24.48 -38.44
CA LYS A 332 13.17 -24.81 -39.87
C LYS A 332 14.46 -25.18 -40.60
N PHE A 333 15.61 -24.69 -40.16
CA PHE A 333 16.91 -25.04 -40.74
C PHE A 333 17.52 -26.33 -40.16
N LEU A 334 16.93 -26.89 -39.10
CA LEU A 334 17.38 -28.11 -38.44
C LEU A 334 16.61 -29.37 -38.85
N SER A 335 15.35 -29.23 -39.29
CA SER A 335 14.53 -30.30 -39.90
C SER A 335 14.89 -30.54 -41.36
#